data_AF-A0AAT9LIU2-F1
#
_entry.id   AF-A0AAT9LIU2-F1
#
_cell.length_a   1.000
_cell.length_b   1.000
_cell.length_c   1.000
_cell.angle_alpha   90.00
_cell.angle_beta   90.00
_cell.angle_gamma   90.00
#
_symmetry.space_group_name_H-M   'P 1'
#
loop_
_entity.id
_entity.type
_entity.pdbx_description
1 polymer ?
#
loop_
_entity_poly.entity_id
_entity_poly.type
_entity_poly.pdbx_seq_one_letter_code
_entity_poly.pdbx_strand_id
1 'polypeptide(L)'
;MAKTPLRLAGLSALVLSGLLVAAPLATAGTRPADAPMSPSATCTQKSTLAGTHLSDLQIAQYARNNGGLHGNGLVISIAVALAESQGWTKAVLINTDCSHDRGVWQINSRWHSEVSDAQAFNPVTCAQAAARISSNGSDWTPWTTYNNGAYNQFMSRARTAASQAGG
;
A
#
# COMPACT_ATOMS: atom_id res chain seq x y z
N MET A 1 38.44 38.45 -17.78
CA MET A 1 39.00 39.44 -16.84
C MET A 1 38.88 38.82 -15.44
N ALA A 2 39.96 38.21 -14.91
CA ALA A 2 40.92 38.81 -13.95
C ALA A 2 40.22 39.18 -12.62
N LYS A 3 40.66 38.86 -11.40
CA LYS A 3 41.91 38.33 -10.83
C LYS A 3 41.60 38.02 -9.35
N THR A 4 42.15 36.95 -8.78
CA THR A 4 42.36 36.78 -7.32
C THR A 4 43.44 37.76 -6.83
N PRO A 5 43.48 38.18 -5.55
CA PRO A 5 44.45 37.60 -4.57
C PRO A 5 43.90 37.57 -3.12
N LEU A 6 44.06 36.51 -2.31
CA LEU A 6 45.22 36.06 -1.51
C LEU A 6 45.89 37.10 -0.58
N ARG A 7 45.82 36.87 0.75
CA ARG A 7 46.89 37.11 1.78
C ARG A 7 46.68 36.10 2.93
N LEU A 8 47.58 35.14 3.24
CA LEU A 8 48.91 35.21 3.93
C LEU A 8 48.83 35.91 5.31
N ALA A 9 49.43 35.45 6.42
CA ALA A 9 50.50 34.48 6.67
C ALA A 9 50.62 34.17 8.19
N GLY A 10 51.43 33.17 8.55
CA GLY A 10 52.02 33.01 9.89
C GLY A 10 52.45 31.57 10.17
N LEU A 11 53.56 31.08 9.60
CA LEU A 11 54.90 30.96 10.23
C LEU A 11 54.92 29.87 11.32
N SER A 12 55.44 28.67 11.09
CA SER A 12 56.86 28.27 10.94
C SER A 12 57.33 27.53 12.20
N ALA A 13 57.73 26.26 12.05
CA ALA A 13 59.06 25.77 12.44
C ALA A 13 59.24 24.30 12.04
N LEU A 14 60.38 24.03 11.38
CA LEU A 14 61.14 22.77 11.34
C LEU A 14 61.12 22.06 12.72
N VAL A 15 61.29 20.74 12.86
CA VAL A 15 62.56 20.03 12.67
C VAL A 15 62.39 18.50 12.50
N LEU A 16 63.26 17.95 11.64
CA LEU A 16 64.03 16.70 11.73
C LEU A 16 63.39 15.30 11.79
N SER A 17 64.03 14.47 10.96
CA SER A 17 64.36 13.06 11.17
C SER A 17 63.38 12.03 10.64
N GLY A 18 63.84 11.37 9.58
CA GLY A 18 63.19 10.24 8.97
C GLY A 18 63.05 9.07 9.94
N LEU A 19 61.92 8.39 9.78
CA LEU A 19 61.78 7.00 10.15
C LEU A 19 60.94 6.35 9.06
N LEU A 20 61.53 5.41 8.33
CA LEU A 20 60.81 4.47 7.49
C LEU A 20 59.95 3.62 8.43
N VAL A 21 58.69 3.99 8.60
CA VAL A 21 57.69 3.14 9.23
C VAL A 21 56.81 2.60 8.13
N ALA A 22 56.91 1.29 7.94
CA ALA A 22 56.11 0.50 7.02
C ALA A 22 54.63 0.91 7.12
N ALA A 23 54.01 1.17 5.97
CA ALA A 23 52.57 1.32 5.87
C ALA A 23 51.92 0.09 6.53
N PRO A 24 50.94 0.25 7.43
CA PRO A 24 50.09 -0.87 7.78
C PRO A 24 49.39 -1.28 6.49
N LEU A 25 49.56 -2.54 6.11
CA LEU A 25 48.65 -3.21 5.19
C LEU A 25 47.24 -2.88 5.69
N ALA A 26 46.49 -2.11 4.92
CA ALA A 26 45.05 -2.03 5.12
C ALA A 26 44.55 -3.46 4.95
N THR A 27 44.28 -4.13 6.08
CA THR A 27 43.49 -5.35 6.03
C THR A 27 42.15 -4.88 5.48
N ALA A 28 41.90 -5.19 4.22
CA ALA A 28 40.57 -5.11 3.67
C ALA A 28 39.69 -5.89 4.64
N GLY A 29 38.85 -5.19 5.39
CA GLY A 29 37.87 -5.83 6.23
C GLY A 29 37.07 -6.73 5.31
N THR A 30 37.27 -8.03 5.41
CA THR A 30 36.34 -9.02 4.89
C THR A 30 35.01 -8.70 5.57
N ARG A 31 34.16 -7.95 4.88
CA ARG A 31 32.72 -8.01 5.12
C ARG A 31 32.41 -9.51 5.16
N PRO A 32 31.76 -10.05 6.20
CA PRO A 32 31.19 -11.37 6.06
C PRO A 32 30.21 -11.27 4.88
N ALA A 33 30.61 -11.84 3.74
CA ALA A 33 29.65 -12.43 2.84
C ALA A 33 28.93 -13.51 3.67
N ASP A 34 27.63 -13.64 3.46
CA ASP A 34 26.81 -14.73 3.98
C ASP A 34 26.33 -14.60 5.44
N ALA A 35 25.81 -13.43 5.83
CA ALA A 35 24.62 -13.49 6.68
C ALA A 35 23.46 -13.99 5.81
N PRO A 36 22.90 -15.20 6.04
CA PRO A 36 21.70 -15.59 5.31
C PRO A 36 20.61 -14.57 5.63
N MET A 37 20.11 -13.86 4.61
CA MET A 37 18.82 -13.16 4.72
C MET A 37 17.83 -14.21 5.23
N SER A 38 17.33 -14.04 6.45
CA SER A 38 16.29 -14.91 6.97
C SER A 38 15.17 -14.94 5.94
N PRO A 39 14.73 -16.12 5.46
CA PRO A 39 13.63 -16.17 4.52
C PRO A 39 12.43 -15.49 5.18
N SER A 40 11.90 -14.47 4.51
CA SER A 40 10.67 -13.82 4.96
C SER A 40 9.61 -14.91 5.12
N ALA A 41 8.82 -14.84 6.19
CA ALA A 41 7.74 -15.77 6.42
C ALA A 41 6.89 -15.89 5.14
N THR A 42 6.77 -17.10 4.61
CA THR A 42 5.95 -17.38 3.43
C THR A 42 4.68 -18.06 3.90
N CYS A 43 3.55 -17.39 3.76
CA CYS A 43 2.24 -17.95 4.08
C CYS A 43 1.65 -18.67 2.87
N THR A 44 0.84 -19.70 3.11
CA THR A 44 0.04 -20.32 2.05
C THR A 44 -1.08 -19.36 1.68
N GLN A 45 -1.16 -19.00 0.39
CA GLN A 45 -2.26 -18.15 -0.08
C GLN A 45 -3.60 -18.85 0.14
N LYS A 46 -4.54 -18.16 0.78
CA LYS A 46 -5.86 -18.71 1.09
C LYS A 46 -6.91 -17.61 1.05
N SER A 47 -7.94 -17.81 0.24
CA SER A 47 -9.13 -16.96 0.24
C SER A 47 -10.26 -17.61 1.04
N THR A 48 -10.97 -16.81 1.84
CA THR A 48 -12.15 -17.22 2.59
C THR A 48 -13.24 -16.16 2.43
N LEU A 49 -14.44 -16.57 2.04
CA LEU A 49 -15.63 -15.72 2.02
C LEU A 49 -16.48 -16.04 3.25
N ALA A 50 -16.78 -15.02 4.05
CA ALA A 50 -17.52 -15.18 5.30
C ALA A 50 -18.25 -13.90 5.70
N GLY A 51 -19.09 -13.99 6.73
CA GLY A 51 -19.83 -12.87 7.29
C GLY A 51 -21.19 -12.67 6.61
N THR A 52 -21.64 -11.43 6.55
CA THR A 52 -22.88 -11.07 5.84
C THR A 52 -22.55 -10.88 4.37
N HIS A 53 -23.39 -11.43 3.50
CA HIS A 53 -23.30 -11.18 2.07
C HIS A 53 -24.15 -9.96 1.72
N LEU A 54 -23.50 -8.86 1.34
CA LEU A 54 -24.17 -7.63 0.95
C LEU A 54 -24.67 -7.72 -0.49
N SER A 55 -25.87 -7.19 -0.74
CA SER A 55 -26.33 -6.94 -2.10
C SER A 55 -25.60 -5.75 -2.73
N ASP A 56 -25.62 -5.66 -4.06
CA ASP A 56 -25.01 -4.55 -4.79
C ASP A 56 -25.54 -3.19 -4.33
N LEU A 57 -26.83 -3.11 -4.03
CA LEU A 57 -27.46 -1.90 -3.49
C LEU A 57 -26.93 -1.56 -2.10
N GLN A 58 -26.73 -2.56 -1.23
CA GLN A 58 -26.13 -2.31 0.09
C GLN A 58 -24.68 -1.83 -0.03
N ILE A 59 -23.89 -2.41 -0.94
CA ILE A 59 -22.52 -1.95 -1.22
C ILE A 59 -22.55 -0.48 -1.70
N ALA A 60 -23.45 -0.15 -2.64
CA ALA A 60 -23.64 1.21 -3.12
C ALA A 60 -24.03 2.19 -2.01
N GLN A 61 -24.94 1.78 -1.12
CA GLN A 61 -25.37 2.58 0.03
C GLN A 61 -24.22 2.83 1.02
N TYR A 62 -23.40 1.84 1.34
CA TYR A 62 -22.23 2.05 2.21
C TYR A 62 -21.18 2.96 1.54
N ALA A 63 -20.86 2.70 0.26
CA ALA A 63 -19.91 3.51 -0.50
C ALA A 63 -20.34 4.98 -0.56
N ARG A 64 -21.64 5.25 -0.77
CA ARG A 64 -22.20 6.60 -0.83
C ARG A 64 -22.35 7.24 0.55
N ASN A 65 -23.10 6.60 1.45
CA ASN A 65 -23.54 7.23 2.70
C ASN A 65 -22.44 7.30 3.74
N ASN A 66 -21.50 6.35 3.71
CA ASN A 66 -20.40 6.29 4.68
C ASN A 66 -19.07 6.66 4.05
N GLY A 67 -18.82 6.24 2.80
CA GLY A 67 -17.62 6.64 2.05
C GLY A 67 -17.72 8.02 1.40
N GLY A 68 -18.92 8.60 1.27
CA GLY A 68 -19.10 9.89 0.59
C GLY A 68 -18.83 9.84 -0.92
N LEU A 69 -18.84 8.66 -1.53
CA LEU A 69 -18.54 8.49 -2.95
C LEU A 69 -19.76 8.82 -3.82
N HIS A 70 -19.50 9.48 -4.94
CA HIS A 70 -20.51 9.89 -5.91
C HIS A 70 -20.03 9.67 -7.36
N GLY A 71 -20.96 9.79 -8.32
CA GLY A 71 -20.67 9.73 -9.75
C GLY A 71 -19.88 8.49 -10.16
N ASN A 72 -18.89 8.67 -11.03
CA ASN A 72 -18.07 7.57 -11.53
C ASN A 72 -17.26 6.88 -10.42
N GLY A 73 -16.82 7.61 -9.39
CA GLY A 73 -16.09 7.04 -8.25
C GLY A 73 -16.96 6.06 -7.45
N LEU A 74 -18.25 6.36 -7.29
CA LEU A 74 -19.21 5.43 -6.69
C LEU A 74 -19.38 4.15 -7.52
N VAL A 75 -19.54 4.29 -8.84
CA VAL A 75 -19.70 3.14 -9.74
C VAL A 75 -18.45 2.24 -9.71
N ILE A 76 -17.25 2.82 -9.81
CA ILE A 76 -16.01 2.04 -9.75
C ILE A 76 -15.86 1.37 -8.39
N SER A 77 -16.18 2.07 -7.29
CA SER A 77 -16.13 1.50 -5.94
C SER A 77 -16.96 0.22 -5.79
N ILE A 78 -18.19 0.24 -6.32
CA ILE A 78 -19.08 -0.93 -6.25
C ILE A 78 -18.51 -2.07 -7.10
N ALA A 79 -18.02 -1.78 -8.31
CA ALA A 79 -17.43 -2.79 -9.18
C ALA A 79 -16.15 -3.42 -8.59
N VAL A 80 -15.30 -2.61 -7.95
CA VAL A 80 -14.12 -3.06 -7.21
C VAL A 80 -14.52 -3.94 -6.03
N ALA A 81 -15.46 -3.51 -5.18
CA ALA A 81 -15.95 -4.33 -4.07
C ALA A 81 -16.47 -5.70 -4.51
N LEU A 82 -17.22 -5.75 -5.61
CA LEU A 82 -17.75 -6.99 -6.18
C LEU A 82 -16.64 -7.90 -6.73
N ALA A 83 -15.61 -7.33 -7.36
CA ALA A 83 -14.46 -8.07 -7.84
C ALA A 83 -13.58 -8.63 -6.71
N GLU A 84 -13.43 -7.84 -5.65
CA GLU A 84 -12.57 -8.15 -4.52
C GLU A 84 -13.15 -9.23 -3.60
N SER A 85 -14.44 -9.10 -3.25
CA SER A 85 -15.03 -9.93 -2.18
C SER A 85 -16.37 -10.53 -2.53
N GLN A 86 -16.93 -10.23 -3.71
CA GLN A 86 -18.31 -10.53 -4.08
C GLN A 86 -19.36 -9.94 -3.12
N GLY A 87 -18.98 -9.04 -2.20
CA GLY A 87 -19.86 -8.44 -1.19
C GLY A 87 -19.80 -9.07 0.20
N TRP A 88 -18.88 -9.99 0.48
CA TRP A 88 -18.77 -10.64 1.80
C TRP A 88 -18.04 -9.76 2.83
N THR A 89 -18.71 -9.43 3.94
CA THR A 89 -18.17 -8.47 4.93
C THR A 89 -16.94 -8.95 5.68
N LYS A 90 -16.75 -10.27 5.81
CA LYS A 90 -15.58 -10.88 6.45
C LYS A 90 -14.75 -11.69 5.46
N ALA A 91 -14.73 -11.28 4.19
CA ALA A 91 -13.81 -11.83 3.20
C ALA A 91 -12.35 -11.61 3.64
N VAL A 92 -11.52 -12.64 3.52
CA VAL A 92 -10.09 -12.58 3.81
C VAL A 92 -9.32 -13.28 2.70
N LEU A 93 -8.34 -12.60 2.13
CA LEU A 93 -7.25 -13.22 1.37
C LEU A 93 -5.97 -13.14 2.20
N ILE A 94 -5.41 -14.29 2.56
CA ILE A 94 -4.05 -14.39 3.10
C ILE A 94 -3.12 -14.42 1.90
N ASN A 95 -2.17 -13.48 1.82
CA ASN A 95 -1.15 -13.40 0.78
C ASN A 95 0.09 -14.21 1.13
N THR A 96 0.93 -14.48 0.13
CA THR A 96 2.17 -15.25 0.32
C THR A 96 3.18 -14.55 1.23
N ASP A 97 3.11 -13.23 1.32
CA ASP A 97 3.92 -12.42 2.24
C ASP A 97 3.31 -12.32 3.65
N CYS A 98 2.27 -13.10 3.94
CA CYS A 98 1.49 -13.11 5.18
C CYS A 98 0.68 -11.83 5.46
N SER A 99 0.56 -10.89 4.50
CA SER A 99 -0.42 -9.82 4.62
C SER A 99 -1.83 -10.36 4.39
N HIS A 100 -2.85 -9.66 4.92
CA HIS A 100 -4.25 -10.02 4.75
C HIS A 100 -4.99 -8.91 4.01
N ASP A 101 -5.72 -9.24 2.94
CA ASP A 101 -6.73 -8.35 2.36
C ASP A 101 -8.08 -8.65 3.01
N ARG A 102 -8.75 -7.60 3.51
CA ARG A 102 -9.82 -7.76 4.51
C ARG A 102 -11.09 -7.02 4.13
N GLY A 103 -12.22 -7.71 4.27
CA GLY A 103 -13.57 -7.16 4.12
C GLY A 103 -13.95 -6.85 2.68
N VAL A 104 -15.02 -6.06 2.55
CA VAL A 104 -15.74 -5.86 1.26
C VAL A 104 -14.83 -5.27 0.18
N TRP A 105 -13.99 -4.30 0.53
CA TRP A 105 -13.03 -3.67 -0.39
C TRP A 105 -11.61 -4.24 -0.26
N GLN A 106 -11.43 -5.37 0.42
CA GLN A 106 -10.14 -6.08 0.53
C GLN A 106 -8.97 -5.16 0.94
N ILE A 107 -9.12 -4.48 2.08
CA ILE A 107 -8.10 -3.54 2.58
C ILE A 107 -6.90 -4.30 3.15
N ASN A 108 -5.75 -4.18 2.50
CA ASN A 108 -4.52 -4.88 2.85
C ASN A 108 -3.95 -4.46 4.23
N SER A 109 -3.59 -5.43 5.08
CA SER A 109 -3.08 -5.17 6.45
C SER A 109 -1.66 -4.64 6.51
N ARG A 110 -0.84 -4.87 5.48
CA ARG A 110 0.54 -4.38 5.41
C ARG A 110 0.60 -2.95 4.88
N TRP A 111 -0.12 -2.66 3.81
CA TRP A 111 -0.11 -1.34 3.17
C TRP A 111 -1.03 -0.33 3.85
N HIS A 112 -2.07 -0.81 4.52
CA HIS A 112 -3.03 0.02 5.27
C HIS A 112 -3.14 -0.43 6.72
N SER A 113 -2.00 -0.45 7.43
CA SER A 113 -1.93 -0.83 8.84
C SER A 113 -2.71 0.12 9.75
N GLU A 114 -3.02 1.34 9.29
CA GLU A 114 -3.91 2.27 10.00
C GLU A 114 -5.37 1.81 10.03
N VAL A 115 -5.74 0.81 9.21
CA VAL A 115 -7.06 0.18 9.21
C VAL A 115 -6.98 -1.13 10.00
N SER A 116 -7.54 -1.13 11.20
CA SER A 116 -7.66 -2.35 12.02
C SER A 116 -8.57 -3.40 11.36
N ASP A 117 -8.43 -4.66 11.76
CA ASP A 117 -9.31 -5.74 11.29
C ASP A 117 -10.78 -5.45 11.60
N ALA A 118 -11.07 -4.91 12.78
CA ALA A 118 -12.42 -4.50 13.15
C ALA A 118 -12.99 -3.46 12.19
N GLN A 119 -12.16 -2.51 11.73
CA GLN A 119 -12.58 -1.51 10.75
C GLN A 119 -12.76 -2.11 9.36
N ALA A 120 -11.83 -2.98 8.93
CA ALA A 120 -11.88 -3.61 7.61
C ALA A 120 -13.08 -4.56 7.46
N PHE A 121 -13.48 -5.26 8.53
CA PHE A 121 -14.61 -6.20 8.51
C PHE A 121 -15.98 -5.56 8.81
N ASN A 122 -16.01 -4.28 9.20
CA ASN A 122 -17.26 -3.54 9.35
C ASN A 122 -17.52 -2.73 8.06
N PRO A 123 -18.64 -2.96 7.35
CA PRO A 123 -18.89 -2.35 6.05
C PRO A 123 -18.91 -0.81 6.08
N VAL A 124 -19.30 -0.19 7.20
CA VAL A 124 -19.29 1.27 7.35
C VAL A 124 -17.86 1.82 7.33
N THR A 125 -16.99 1.29 8.18
CA THR A 125 -15.61 1.77 8.29
C THR A 125 -14.73 1.28 7.15
N CYS A 126 -15.06 0.13 6.56
CA CYS A 126 -14.42 -0.37 5.35
C CYS A 126 -14.69 0.56 4.15
N ALA A 127 -15.93 1.01 3.98
CA ALA A 127 -16.29 1.99 2.92
C ALA A 127 -15.58 3.34 3.11
N GLN A 128 -15.47 3.82 4.36
CA GLN A 128 -14.70 5.03 4.69
C GLN A 128 -13.21 4.88 4.35
N ALA A 129 -12.63 3.72 4.65
CA ALA A 129 -11.24 3.42 4.30
C ALA A 129 -11.04 3.37 2.79
N ALA A 130 -11.91 2.66 2.06
CA ALA A 130 -11.85 2.58 0.61
C ALA A 130 -11.97 3.97 -0.04
N ALA A 131 -12.87 4.82 0.44
CA ALA A 131 -12.97 6.20 -0.04
C ALA A 131 -11.68 7.00 0.18
N ARG A 132 -11.10 6.95 1.38
CA ARG A 132 -9.83 7.64 1.68
C ARG A 132 -8.69 7.15 0.79
N ILE A 133 -8.52 5.83 0.69
CA ILE A 133 -7.43 5.19 -0.06
C ILE A 133 -7.56 5.49 -1.55
N SER A 134 -8.79 5.58 -2.06
CA SER A 134 -9.06 5.89 -3.47
C SER A 134 -9.01 7.38 -3.82
N SER A 135 -8.42 8.23 -2.97
CA SER A 135 -8.47 9.69 -3.11
C SER A 135 -9.89 10.21 -3.33
N ASN A 136 -10.83 9.76 -2.49
CA ASN A 136 -12.28 10.00 -2.60
C ASN A 136 -12.89 9.52 -3.94
N GLY A 137 -12.45 8.36 -4.42
CA GLY A 137 -12.94 7.72 -5.64
C GLY A 137 -12.35 8.26 -6.95
N SER A 138 -11.33 9.12 -6.88
CA SER A 138 -10.64 9.68 -8.05
C SER A 138 -9.45 8.83 -8.53
N ASP A 139 -8.92 7.95 -7.67
CA ASP A 139 -7.80 7.06 -7.99
C ASP A 139 -8.08 5.65 -7.45
N TRP A 140 -8.17 4.66 -8.33
CA TRP A 140 -8.41 3.25 -7.95
C TRP A 140 -7.18 2.36 -8.19
N THR A 141 -6.04 2.95 -8.54
CA THR A 141 -4.79 2.22 -8.78
C THR A 141 -4.23 1.45 -7.57
N PRO A 142 -4.62 1.73 -6.29
CA PRO A 142 -4.24 0.84 -5.19
C PRO A 142 -4.87 -0.57 -5.26
N TRP A 143 -5.95 -0.76 -6.02
CA TRP A 143 -6.62 -2.07 -6.14
C TRP A 143 -6.15 -2.83 -7.38
N THR A 144 -5.61 -4.02 -7.18
CA THR A 144 -5.18 -4.89 -8.30
C THR A 144 -6.35 -5.27 -9.21
N THR A 145 -7.56 -5.46 -8.66
CA THR A 145 -8.77 -5.75 -9.46
C THR A 145 -9.18 -4.60 -10.38
N TYR A 146 -8.80 -3.37 -10.06
CA TYR A 146 -8.92 -2.23 -10.96
C TYR A 146 -7.87 -2.29 -12.05
N ASN A 147 -6.60 -2.42 -11.66
CA ASN A 147 -5.45 -2.39 -12.58
C ASN A 147 -5.49 -3.52 -13.63
N ASN A 148 -5.92 -4.72 -13.25
CA ASN A 148 -6.01 -5.87 -14.17
C ASN A 148 -7.35 -5.94 -14.93
N GLY A 149 -8.26 -5.00 -14.70
CA GLY A 149 -9.56 -4.92 -15.36
C GLY A 149 -10.62 -5.92 -14.87
N ALA A 150 -10.36 -6.70 -13.81
CA ALA A 150 -11.33 -7.65 -13.26
C ALA A 150 -12.64 -6.98 -12.81
N TYR A 151 -12.59 -5.71 -12.39
CA TYR A 151 -13.78 -4.94 -12.03
C TYR A 151 -14.74 -4.71 -13.21
N ASN A 152 -14.26 -4.75 -14.47
CA ASN A 152 -15.06 -4.41 -15.65
C ASN A 152 -16.28 -5.32 -15.81
N GLN A 153 -16.18 -6.61 -15.46
CA GLN A 153 -17.30 -7.55 -15.53
C GLN A 153 -18.46 -7.18 -14.59
N PHE A 154 -18.20 -6.36 -13.56
CA PHE A 154 -19.20 -5.91 -12.59
C PHE A 154 -19.75 -4.52 -12.88
N MET A 155 -19.23 -3.81 -13.89
CA MET A 155 -19.62 -2.42 -14.18
C MET A 155 -21.12 -2.26 -14.47
N SER A 156 -21.76 -3.24 -15.14
CA SER A 156 -23.21 -3.20 -15.38
C SER A 156 -23.99 -3.25 -14.07
N ARG A 157 -23.63 -4.18 -13.17
CA ARG A 157 -24.24 -4.32 -11.85
C ARG A 157 -24.01 -3.09 -10.98
N ALA A 158 -22.79 -2.56 -11.02
CA ALA A 158 -22.40 -1.36 -10.28
C ALA A 158 -23.19 -0.12 -10.71
N ARG A 159 -23.39 0.09 -12.02
CA ARG A 159 -24.22 1.21 -12.52
C ARG A 159 -25.67 1.08 -12.07
N THR A 160 -26.24 -0.12 -12.14
CA THR A 160 -27.61 -0.38 -11.65
C THR A 160 -27.72 -0.06 -10.16
N ALA A 161 -26.80 -0.56 -9.34
CA ALA A 161 -26.83 -0.32 -7.90
C ALA A 161 -26.60 1.15 -7.53
N ALA A 162 -25.68 1.84 -8.22
CA ALA A 162 -25.47 3.28 -8.05
C ALA A 162 -26.77 4.06 -8.31
N SER A 163 -27.45 3.77 -9.42
CA SER A 163 -28.70 4.47 -9.79
C SER A 163 -29.79 4.30 -8.73
N GLN A 164 -29.90 3.10 -8.16
CA GLN A 164 -30.85 2.80 -7.08
C GLN A 164 -30.47 3.47 -5.75
N ALA A 165 -29.18 3.69 -5.49
CA ALA A 165 -28.70 4.42 -4.31
C ALA A 165 -28.76 5.95 -4.48
N GLY A 166 -29.37 6.46 -5.55
CA GLY A 166 -29.47 7.89 -5.85
C GLY A 166 -28.21 8.49 -6.47
N GLY A 167 -27.40 7.65 -7.14
CA GLY A 167 -26.15 8.01 -7.82
C GLY A 167 -26.21 7.75 -9.32
#